data_AF-A0A2V9TZQ2-F1
#
_entry.id   AF-A0A2V9TZQ2-F1
#
_cell.length_a   1.000
_cell.length_b   1.000
_cell.length_c   1.000
_cell.angle_alpha   90.00
_cell.angle_beta   90.00
_cell.angle_gamma   90.00
#
_symmetry.space_group_name_H-M   'P 1'
#
loop_
_entity.id
_entity.type
_entity.pdbx_description
1 polymer ?
#
loop_
_entity_poly.entity_id
_entity_poly.type
_entity_poly.pdbx_seq_one_letter_code
_entity_poly.pdbx_strand_id
1 'polypeptide(L)'
;MSESPGAPREIEVPAPTAWPFVLAFGFTLLAAGLVTTITVSVFGAVLALAGCIGWFREVFPHEHEEVVPVLPEDIRITTERSIVERLPIPAYRRAWLPVHTYPISAGVKGGWAGAVAMAILACAYGVLKAGSVWYPINLLAAVVYAESLKLGPAQLYSFHADTFAIALVLHGLVSTLVGVLYGAMLPMFARRPIVLGGLIGPVLWSGLLYTILGFLNPLLASHIDWPWFIASQVAFGIVAGIVVTKQSRKPTRENLPFLMRAGIEAPGIIPPRENGEDGQ
;
A
#
# COMPACT_ATOMS: atom_id res chain seq x y z
N MET A 1 -25.53 12.58 51.89
CA MET A 1 -24.36 13.05 51.13
C MET A 1 -23.54 11.81 50.82
N SER A 2 -23.85 11.15 49.71
CA SER A 2 -23.23 9.88 49.32
C SER A 2 -22.02 10.17 48.46
N GLU A 3 -20.83 9.77 48.91
CA GLU A 3 -19.63 9.80 48.09
C GLU A 3 -19.87 9.01 46.81
N SER A 4 -19.64 9.65 45.66
CA SER A 4 -19.58 8.96 44.37
C SER A 4 -18.37 8.02 44.40
N PRO A 5 -18.45 6.76 43.93
CA PRO A 5 -17.33 5.85 43.97
C PRO A 5 -16.14 6.49 43.25
N GLY A 6 -15.04 6.65 44.00
CA GLY A 6 -13.90 7.49 43.63
C GLY A 6 -13.36 7.18 42.24
N ALA A 7 -13.25 8.21 41.41
CA ALA A 7 -12.52 8.12 40.16
C ALA A 7 -11.09 7.60 40.46
N PRO A 8 -10.58 6.65 39.66
CA PRO A 8 -9.26 6.09 39.88
C PRO A 8 -8.21 7.21 39.82
N ARG A 9 -7.38 7.32 40.86
CA ARG A 9 -6.31 8.33 40.99
C ARG A 9 -5.13 8.05 40.07
N GLU A 10 -5.09 6.86 39.47
CA GLU A 10 -4.02 6.36 38.64
C GLU A 10 -4.64 5.56 37.48
N ILE A 11 -4.04 5.65 36.30
CA ILE A 11 -4.44 4.88 35.12
C ILE A 11 -3.22 4.15 34.57
N GLU A 12 -3.43 2.90 34.15
CA GLU A 12 -2.45 2.13 33.38
C GLU A 12 -2.52 2.61 31.93
N VAL A 13 -1.38 3.06 31.40
CA VAL A 13 -1.24 3.47 30.00
C VAL A 13 -0.08 2.73 29.35
N PRO A 14 -0.09 2.53 28.02
CA PRO A 14 1.03 1.91 27.33
C PRO A 14 2.31 2.72 27.54
N ALA A 15 3.37 2.06 28.00
CA ALA A 15 4.66 2.71 28.19
C ALA A 15 5.27 3.11 26.84
N PRO A 16 6.05 4.20 26.77
CA PRO A 16 6.71 4.61 25.54
C PRO A 16 7.77 3.59 25.10
N THR A 17 7.79 3.25 23.80
CA THR A 17 8.75 2.30 23.20
C THR A 17 9.53 2.90 22.03
N ALA A 18 10.82 2.60 21.95
CA ALA A 18 11.71 3.03 20.87
C ALA A 18 11.85 1.99 19.74
N TRP A 19 11.41 0.74 19.94
CA TRP A 19 11.67 -0.35 18.99
C TRP A 19 11.08 -0.14 17.59
N PRO A 20 9.87 0.43 17.42
CA PRO A 20 9.36 0.74 16.08
C PRO A 20 10.29 1.69 15.29
N PHE A 21 10.91 2.66 15.97
CA PHE A 21 11.87 3.57 15.35
C PHE A 21 13.17 2.85 14.97
N VAL A 22 13.69 1.99 15.86
CA VAL A 22 14.89 1.18 15.58
C VAL A 22 14.65 0.25 14.38
N LEU A 23 13.48 -0.38 14.33
CA LEU A 23 13.08 -1.26 13.22
C LEU A 23 13.01 -0.49 11.89
N ALA A 24 12.33 0.66 11.88
CA ALA A 24 12.22 1.49 10.68
C ALA A 24 13.60 1.99 10.19
N PHE A 25 14.46 2.41 11.12
CA PHE A 25 15.83 2.81 10.80
C PHE A 25 16.66 1.64 10.23
N GLY A 26 16.51 0.45 10.81
CA GLY A 26 17.12 -0.78 10.30
C GLY A 26 16.72 -1.09 8.86
N PHE A 27 15.42 -1.07 8.54
CA PHE A 27 14.93 -1.26 7.17
C PHE A 27 15.45 -0.20 6.20
N THR A 28 15.53 1.05 6.66
CA THR A 28 16.05 2.17 5.85
C THR A 28 17.51 1.94 5.47
N LEU A 29 18.35 1.52 6.42
CA LEU A 29 19.75 1.19 6.18
C LEU A 29 19.91 -0.06 5.31
N LEU A 30 19.03 -1.06 5.50
CA LEU A 30 19.03 -2.28 4.70
C LEU A 30 18.84 -1.95 3.21
N ALA A 31 17.87 -1.09 2.90
CA ALA A 31 17.61 -0.59 1.55
C ALA A 31 18.72 0.37 1.06
N ALA A 32 19.20 1.28 1.89
CA ALA A 32 20.28 2.21 1.53
C ALA A 32 21.59 1.48 1.18
N GLY A 33 21.87 0.36 1.86
CA GLY A 33 23.05 -0.47 1.58
C GLY A 33 23.02 -1.15 0.21
N LEU A 34 21.83 -1.40 -0.37
CA LEU A 34 21.71 -1.93 -1.73
C LEU A 34 22.29 -0.95 -2.78
N VAL A 35 22.26 0.34 -2.50
CA VAL A 35 22.74 1.41 -3.40
C VAL A 35 24.12 1.94 -2.99
N THR A 36 24.59 1.61 -1.77
CA THR A 36 25.85 2.12 -1.23
C THR A 36 26.87 1.01 -1.02
N THR A 37 26.76 0.24 0.06
CA THR A 37 27.68 -0.86 0.39
C THR A 37 26.98 -1.97 1.17
N ILE A 38 27.50 -3.20 1.02
CA ILE A 38 27.00 -4.37 1.75
C ILE A 38 27.09 -4.20 3.27
N THR A 39 28.11 -3.49 3.78
CA THR A 39 28.30 -3.21 5.21
C THR A 39 27.13 -2.43 5.79
N VAL A 40 26.63 -1.44 5.06
CA VAL A 40 25.45 -0.66 5.46
C VAL A 40 24.20 -1.54 5.49
N SER A 41 24.03 -2.44 4.51
CA SER A 41 22.92 -3.40 4.51
C SER A 41 22.98 -4.38 5.68
N VAL A 42 24.16 -4.91 6.01
CA VAL A 42 24.36 -5.83 7.14
C VAL A 42 24.03 -5.14 8.46
N PHE A 43 24.50 -3.90 8.65
CA PHE A 43 24.18 -3.12 9.84
C PHE A 43 22.67 -2.85 9.95
N GLY A 44 22.02 -2.49 8.83
CA GLY A 44 20.57 -2.34 8.76
C GLY A 44 19.80 -3.62 9.11
N ALA A 45 20.26 -4.78 8.63
CA ALA A 45 19.66 -6.08 8.95
C ALA A 45 19.76 -6.40 10.44
N VAL A 46 20.91 -6.14 11.07
CA VAL A 46 21.10 -6.32 12.53
C VAL A 46 20.13 -5.44 13.32
N LEU A 47 20.00 -4.16 12.95
CA LEU A 47 19.08 -3.24 13.62
C LEU A 47 17.61 -3.63 13.42
N ALA A 48 17.24 -4.09 12.22
CA ALA A 48 15.88 -4.56 11.94
C ALA A 48 15.54 -5.81 12.78
N LEU A 49 16.47 -6.76 12.89
CA LEU A 49 16.32 -7.93 13.76
C LEU A 49 16.18 -7.53 15.23
N ALA A 50 17.05 -6.64 15.72
CA ALA A 50 16.98 -6.14 17.09
C ALA A 50 15.65 -5.41 17.36
N GLY A 51 15.20 -4.57 16.43
CA GLY A 51 13.92 -3.86 16.50
C GLY A 51 12.72 -4.82 16.54
N CYS A 52 12.69 -5.83 15.69
CA CYS A 52 11.65 -6.87 15.69
C CYS A 52 11.61 -7.63 17.02
N ILE A 53 12.77 -8.10 17.50
CA ILE A 53 12.85 -8.89 18.74
C ILE A 53 12.47 -8.03 19.95
N GLY A 54 13.00 -6.81 20.04
CA GLY A 54 12.71 -5.89 21.13
C GLY A 54 11.24 -5.52 21.19
N TRP A 55 10.65 -5.16 20.04
CA TRP A 55 9.24 -4.80 19.98
C TRP A 55 8.34 -6.00 20.33
N PHE A 56 8.65 -7.19 19.81
CA PHE A 56 7.90 -8.40 20.11
C PHE A 56 7.91 -8.72 21.61
N ARG A 57 9.05 -8.54 22.28
CA ARG A 57 9.19 -8.80 23.72
C ARG A 57 8.47 -7.78 24.61
N GLU A 58 8.23 -6.56 24.13
CA GLU A 58 7.48 -5.54 24.88
C GLU A 58 5.95 -5.66 24.71
N VAL A 59 5.50 -6.36 23.68
CA VAL A 59 4.06 -6.57 23.42
C VAL A 59 3.60 -7.95 23.88
N PHE A 60 4.45 -8.98 23.76
CA PHE A 60 4.09 -10.36 24.09
C PHE A 60 4.96 -10.95 25.21
N PRO A 61 4.38 -11.75 26.12
CA PRO A 61 2.97 -12.12 26.24
C PRO A 61 2.10 -11.11 27.01
N HIS A 62 2.71 -10.15 27.70
CA HIS A 62 2.01 -9.09 28.43
C HIS A 62 2.52 -7.73 27.94
N GLU A 63 1.60 -6.81 27.72
CA GLU A 63 1.91 -5.46 27.23
C GLU A 63 2.68 -4.68 28.30
N HIS A 64 3.68 -3.91 27.87
CA HIS A 64 4.45 -3.06 28.78
C HIS A 64 3.67 -1.76 29.10
N GLU A 65 3.20 -1.64 30.33
CA GLU A 65 2.37 -0.53 30.82
C GLU A 65 3.10 0.31 31.89
N GLU A 66 2.77 1.59 31.96
CA GLU A 66 3.22 2.54 32.98
C GLU A 66 2.02 3.15 33.69
N VAL A 67 2.10 3.27 35.01
CA VAL A 67 1.03 3.86 35.83
C VAL A 67 1.24 5.36 35.92
N VAL A 68 0.27 6.13 35.41
CA VAL A 68 0.33 7.60 35.39
C VAL A 68 -0.74 8.19 36.32
N PRO A 69 -0.39 9.17 37.19
CA PRO A 69 -1.35 9.80 38.08
C PRO A 69 -2.37 10.64 37.30
N VAL A 70 -3.64 10.50 37.64
CA VAL A 70 -4.73 11.33 37.13
C VAL A 70 -4.91 12.52 38.06
N LEU A 71 -4.49 13.70 37.61
CA LEU A 71 -4.82 14.95 38.30
C LEU A 71 -6.25 15.34 37.93
N PRO A 72 -7.19 15.40 38.89
CA PRO A 72 -8.53 15.90 38.62
C PRO A 72 -8.43 17.40 38.29
N GLU A 73 -8.64 17.73 37.02
CA GLU A 73 -8.84 19.11 36.60
C GLU A 73 -10.32 19.45 36.79
N ASP A 74 -10.61 20.39 37.70
CA ASP A 74 -11.94 20.96 37.87
C ASP A 74 -12.26 21.85 36.66
N ILE A 75 -12.62 21.22 35.54
CA ILE A 75 -13.09 21.92 34.34
C ILE A 75 -14.45 22.52 34.67
N ARG A 76 -14.47 23.80 35.06
CA ARG A 76 -15.69 24.56 35.26
C ARG A 76 -16.31 24.87 33.91
N ILE A 77 -17.21 24.01 33.45
CA ILE A 77 -17.94 24.22 32.20
C ILE A 77 -18.91 25.40 32.38
N THR A 78 -18.47 26.61 32.04
CA THR A 78 -19.33 27.81 31.99
C THR A 78 -19.82 28.02 30.56
N THR A 79 -21.12 28.26 30.38
CA THR A 79 -21.71 28.54 29.06
C THR A 79 -22.60 29.77 29.13
N GLU A 80 -22.39 30.74 28.23
CA GLU A 80 -23.25 31.93 28.07
C GLU A 80 -24.41 31.73 27.08
N ARG A 81 -24.66 30.50 26.63
CA ARG A 81 -25.59 30.23 25.50
C ARG A 81 -27.06 30.33 25.90
N SER A 82 -27.83 31.07 25.11
CA SER A 82 -29.31 31.01 25.05
C SER A 82 -29.80 29.58 24.83
N ILE A 83 -30.95 29.23 25.42
CA ILE A 83 -31.59 27.92 25.31
C ILE A 83 -31.92 27.67 23.83
N VAL A 84 -31.05 26.92 23.14
CA VAL A 84 -31.31 26.40 21.80
C VAL A 84 -32.09 25.10 21.96
N GLU A 85 -33.29 25.04 21.40
CA GLU A 85 -34.06 23.81 21.26
C GLU A 85 -33.21 22.75 20.56
N ARG A 86 -32.88 21.68 21.29
CA ARG A 86 -32.17 20.54 20.72
C ARG A 86 -33.18 19.71 19.94
N LEU A 87 -33.17 19.86 18.61
CA LEU A 87 -33.83 18.91 17.73
C LEU A 87 -33.36 17.49 18.11
N PRO A 88 -34.27 16.57 18.44
CA PRO A 88 -33.90 15.20 18.74
C PRO A 88 -33.39 14.58 17.44
N ILE A 89 -32.08 14.55 17.27
CA ILE A 89 -31.46 13.75 16.23
C ILE A 89 -31.74 12.30 16.64
N PRO A 90 -32.48 11.50 15.85
CA PRO A 90 -32.58 10.06 16.08
C PRO A 90 -31.17 9.50 16.29
N ALA A 91 -31.02 8.38 16.99
CA ALA A 91 -29.75 7.69 17.13
C ALA A 91 -29.26 7.15 15.77
N TYR A 92 -28.96 8.03 14.82
CA TYR A 92 -28.19 7.74 13.64
C TYR A 92 -26.79 7.45 14.15
N ARG A 93 -26.53 6.16 14.38
CA ARG A 93 -25.19 5.59 14.39
C ARG A 93 -24.42 6.30 13.27
N ARG A 94 -23.30 6.95 13.61
CA ARG A 94 -22.44 7.67 12.65
C ARG A 94 -22.44 6.89 11.33
N ALA A 95 -22.86 7.50 10.23
CA ALA A 95 -22.88 6.81 8.95
C ALA A 95 -21.43 6.51 8.56
N TRP A 96 -21.00 5.26 8.72
CA TRP A 96 -19.69 4.78 8.30
C TRP A 96 -19.71 4.66 6.77
N LEU A 97 -19.37 5.76 6.11
CA LEU A 97 -19.12 5.83 4.68
C LEU A 97 -17.61 5.68 4.47
N PRO A 98 -17.16 4.81 3.53
CA PRO A 98 -17.91 4.23 2.41
C PRO A 98 -18.61 2.89 2.73
N VAL A 99 -19.84 2.71 2.23
CA VAL A 99 -20.60 1.43 2.36
C VAL A 99 -20.05 0.33 1.45
N HIS A 100 -19.41 0.70 0.34
CA HIS A 100 -18.89 -0.23 -0.65
C HIS A 100 -17.51 0.21 -1.13
N THR A 101 -16.55 -0.71 -1.14
CA THR A 101 -15.19 -0.49 -1.65
C THR A 101 -14.81 -1.57 -2.65
N TYR A 102 -13.84 -1.27 -3.51
CA TYR A 102 -13.25 -2.30 -4.36
C TYR A 102 -12.34 -3.20 -3.51
N PRO A 103 -12.35 -4.53 -3.71
CA PRO A 103 -11.42 -5.39 -3.00
C PRO A 103 -9.98 -5.13 -3.46
N ILE A 104 -8.99 -5.34 -2.58
CA ILE A 104 -7.56 -5.22 -2.93
C ILE A 104 -7.20 -6.10 -4.13
N SER A 105 -7.84 -7.27 -4.24
CA SER A 105 -7.67 -8.17 -5.39
C SER A 105 -8.10 -7.56 -6.73
N ALA A 106 -8.99 -6.57 -6.75
CA ALA A 106 -9.28 -5.80 -7.96
C ALA A 106 -8.05 -5.04 -8.44
N GLY A 107 -7.31 -4.42 -7.50
CA GLY A 107 -6.06 -3.74 -7.76
C GLY A 107 -4.98 -4.68 -8.31
N VAL A 108 -4.81 -5.87 -7.71
CA VAL A 108 -3.86 -6.89 -8.20
C VAL A 108 -4.18 -7.32 -9.64
N LYS A 109 -5.45 -7.64 -9.94
CA LYS A 109 -5.88 -7.98 -11.30
C LYS A 109 -5.64 -6.83 -12.29
N GLY A 110 -5.90 -5.59 -11.85
CA GLY A 110 -5.60 -4.39 -12.61
C GLY A 110 -4.11 -4.25 -12.89
N GLY A 111 -3.26 -4.45 -11.89
CA GLY A 111 -1.81 -4.40 -12.02
C GLY A 111 -1.28 -5.40 -13.05
N TRP A 112 -1.77 -6.65 -13.04
CA TRP A 112 -1.36 -7.65 -14.04
C TRP A 112 -1.84 -7.31 -15.45
N ALA A 113 -3.08 -6.86 -15.60
CA ALA A 113 -3.58 -6.43 -16.92
C ALA A 113 -2.81 -5.22 -17.46
N GLY A 114 -2.52 -4.25 -16.60
CA GLY A 114 -1.65 -3.12 -16.91
C GLY A 114 -0.25 -3.56 -17.31
N ALA A 115 0.32 -4.54 -16.59
CA ALA A 115 1.66 -5.07 -16.85
C ALA A 115 1.77 -5.66 -18.26
N VAL A 116 0.75 -6.39 -18.70
CA VAL A 116 0.66 -6.94 -20.06
C VAL A 116 0.60 -5.82 -21.09
N ALA A 117 -0.25 -4.81 -20.88
CA ALA A 117 -0.35 -3.67 -21.79
C ALA A 117 0.98 -2.92 -21.92
N MET A 118 1.65 -2.66 -20.79
CA MET A 118 2.97 -2.04 -20.77
C MET A 118 4.01 -2.88 -21.50
N ALA A 119 4.05 -4.20 -21.26
CA ALA A 119 5.01 -5.09 -21.89
C ALA A 119 4.83 -5.11 -23.43
N ILE A 120 3.58 -5.10 -23.90
CA ILE A 120 3.29 -5.01 -25.35
C ILE A 120 3.84 -3.69 -25.92
N LEU A 121 3.56 -2.56 -25.28
CA LEU A 121 4.07 -1.26 -25.75
C LEU A 121 5.60 -1.18 -25.70
N ALA A 122 6.22 -1.71 -24.65
CA ALA A 122 7.67 -1.74 -24.52
C ALA A 122 8.31 -2.58 -25.61
N CYS A 123 7.81 -3.80 -25.85
CA CYS A 123 8.26 -4.67 -26.93
C CYS A 123 8.04 -4.05 -28.32
N ALA A 124 6.91 -3.37 -28.52
CA ALA A 124 6.64 -2.63 -29.76
C ALA A 124 7.70 -1.55 -30.01
N TYR A 125 8.10 -0.80 -28.98
CA TYR A 125 9.23 0.13 -29.09
C TYR A 125 10.55 -0.57 -29.40
N GLY A 126 10.84 -1.68 -28.73
CA GLY A 126 12.03 -2.48 -29.00
C GLY A 126 12.12 -2.87 -30.47
N VAL A 127 11.02 -3.31 -31.07
CA VAL A 127 10.96 -3.63 -32.50
C VAL A 127 11.11 -2.38 -33.38
N LEU A 128 10.37 -1.30 -33.08
CA LEU A 128 10.31 -0.10 -33.93
C LEU A 128 11.58 0.75 -33.90
N LYS A 129 12.31 0.78 -32.78
CA LYS A 129 13.47 1.66 -32.58
C LYS A 129 14.80 0.92 -32.49
N ALA A 130 14.78 -0.27 -31.88
CA ALA A 130 15.98 -1.08 -31.67
C ALA A 130 16.04 -2.32 -32.58
N GLY A 131 14.99 -2.62 -33.35
CA GLY A 131 14.91 -3.81 -34.19
C GLY A 131 14.79 -5.13 -33.40
N SER A 132 14.56 -5.08 -32.09
CA SER A 132 14.51 -6.26 -31.23
C SER A 132 13.55 -6.12 -30.06
N VAL A 133 12.68 -7.13 -29.89
CA VAL A 133 11.80 -7.27 -28.71
C VAL A 133 12.59 -7.42 -27.41
N TRP A 134 13.85 -7.85 -27.49
CA TRP A 134 14.71 -8.11 -26.33
C TRP A 134 15.27 -6.84 -25.72
N TYR A 135 15.34 -5.74 -26.49
CA TYR A 135 15.86 -4.46 -26.01
C TYR A 135 15.23 -3.98 -24.70
N PRO A 136 13.90 -3.78 -24.59
CA PRO A 136 13.27 -3.34 -23.34
C PRO A 136 13.38 -4.36 -22.21
N ILE A 137 13.44 -5.66 -22.53
CA ILE A 137 13.52 -6.74 -21.53
C ILE A 137 14.90 -6.73 -20.88
N ASN A 138 15.96 -6.70 -21.70
CA ASN A 138 17.33 -6.62 -21.23
C ASN A 138 17.61 -5.30 -20.53
N LEU A 139 17.02 -4.21 -21.02
CA LEU A 139 17.11 -2.90 -20.36
C LEU A 139 16.47 -2.89 -18.97
N LEU A 140 15.33 -3.59 -18.80
CA LEU A 140 14.70 -3.73 -17.48
C LEU A 140 15.56 -4.57 -16.52
N ALA A 141 16.17 -5.66 -17.01
CA ALA A 141 17.09 -6.47 -16.22
C ALA A 141 18.34 -5.71 -15.78
N ALA A 142 18.81 -4.77 -16.63
CA ALA A 142 19.97 -3.93 -16.35
C ALA A 142 19.81 -3.00 -15.14
N VAL A 143 18.57 -2.78 -14.66
CA VAL A 143 18.31 -2.11 -13.38
C VAL A 143 18.95 -2.86 -12.20
N VAL A 144 19.01 -4.20 -12.29
CA VAL A 144 19.57 -5.08 -11.24
C VAL A 144 20.99 -5.52 -11.60
N TYR A 145 21.24 -5.81 -12.88
CA TYR A 145 22.51 -6.32 -13.36
C TYR A 145 23.18 -5.35 -14.33
N ALA A 146 23.90 -4.36 -13.80
CA ALA A 146 24.49 -3.26 -14.57
C ALA A 146 25.63 -3.69 -15.52
N GLU A 147 26.22 -4.88 -15.32
CA GLU A 147 27.26 -5.39 -16.24
C GLU A 147 26.71 -5.66 -17.66
N SER A 148 25.41 -5.96 -17.78
CA SER A 148 24.76 -6.18 -19.07
C SER A 148 24.89 -4.98 -20.04
N LEU A 149 24.94 -3.75 -19.50
CA LEU A 149 25.08 -2.53 -20.31
C LEU A 149 26.51 -2.27 -20.78
N LYS A 150 27.51 -2.84 -20.10
CA LYS A 150 28.94 -2.61 -20.41
C LYS A 150 29.45 -3.47 -21.56
N LEU A 151 28.73 -4.55 -21.90
CA LEU A 151 29.15 -5.56 -22.87
C LEU A 151 28.75 -5.25 -24.32
N GLY A 152 28.11 -4.10 -24.57
CA GLY A 152 27.85 -3.56 -25.91
C GLY A 152 26.44 -3.85 -26.46
N PRO A 153 26.10 -3.34 -27.67
CA PRO A 153 24.74 -3.36 -28.19
C PRO A 153 24.16 -4.76 -28.43
N ALA A 154 25.01 -5.75 -28.74
CA ALA A 154 24.58 -7.12 -29.00
C ALA A 154 23.91 -7.79 -27.78
N GLN A 155 24.36 -7.46 -26.56
CA GLN A 155 23.77 -7.95 -25.32
C GLN A 155 22.33 -7.44 -25.12
N LEU A 156 22.03 -6.23 -25.61
CA LEU A 156 20.69 -5.66 -25.44
C LEU A 156 19.70 -6.20 -26.47
N TYR A 157 20.15 -6.59 -27.66
CA TYR A 157 19.25 -6.99 -28.74
C TYR A 157 19.01 -8.50 -28.85
N SER A 158 19.74 -9.32 -28.09
CA SER A 158 19.62 -10.79 -28.15
C SER A 158 18.93 -11.37 -26.91
N PHE A 159 18.44 -12.59 -27.06
CA PHE A 159 17.81 -13.31 -25.95
C PHE A 159 18.87 -13.80 -24.96
N HIS A 160 18.66 -13.49 -23.68
CA HIS A 160 19.39 -14.07 -22.57
C HIS A 160 18.40 -14.56 -21.51
N ALA A 161 18.56 -15.81 -21.06
CA ALA A 161 17.58 -16.47 -20.19
C ALA A 161 17.57 -15.89 -18.76
N ASP A 162 18.74 -15.50 -18.27
CA ASP A 162 18.97 -14.84 -16.99
C ASP A 162 18.35 -13.44 -16.94
N THR A 163 18.61 -12.60 -17.95
CA THR A 163 18.02 -11.25 -18.02
C THR A 163 16.50 -11.34 -18.18
N PHE A 164 16.01 -12.28 -18.99
CA PHE A 164 14.57 -12.52 -19.13
C PHE A 164 13.93 -12.93 -17.80
N ALA A 165 14.55 -13.84 -17.05
CA ALA A 165 14.05 -14.26 -15.73
C ALA A 165 14.03 -13.09 -14.74
N ILE A 166 15.11 -12.29 -14.68
CA ILE A 166 15.19 -11.10 -13.82
C ILE A 166 14.11 -10.09 -14.20
N ALA A 167 13.98 -9.77 -15.49
CA ALA A 167 12.98 -8.83 -15.99
C ALA A 167 11.55 -9.29 -15.70
N LEU A 168 11.26 -10.59 -15.89
CA LEU A 168 9.95 -11.17 -15.62
C LEU A 168 9.58 -11.08 -14.12
N VAL A 169 10.52 -11.45 -13.24
CA VAL A 169 10.32 -11.37 -11.78
C VAL A 169 10.16 -9.92 -11.34
N LEU A 170 11.03 -9.02 -11.80
CA LEU A 170 10.98 -7.60 -11.45
C LEU A 170 9.67 -6.97 -11.92
N HIS A 171 9.29 -7.18 -13.18
CA HIS A 171 8.06 -6.63 -13.74
C HIS A 171 6.82 -7.18 -13.03
N GLY A 172 6.78 -8.48 -12.77
CA GLY A 172 5.67 -9.14 -12.07
C GLY A 172 5.54 -8.65 -10.62
N LEU A 173 6.65 -8.55 -9.90
CA LEU A 173 6.68 -8.07 -8.52
C LEU A 173 6.23 -6.61 -8.44
N VAL A 174 6.87 -5.72 -9.20
CA VAL A 174 6.56 -4.28 -9.19
C VAL A 174 5.12 -4.04 -9.64
N SER A 175 4.65 -4.72 -10.69
CA SER A 175 3.26 -4.59 -11.13
C SER A 175 2.25 -5.09 -10.10
N THR A 176 2.59 -6.13 -9.34
CA THR A 176 1.74 -6.62 -8.24
C THR A 176 1.71 -5.60 -7.09
N LEU A 177 2.86 -5.06 -6.68
CA LEU A 177 2.95 -4.04 -5.64
C LEU A 177 2.19 -2.77 -6.04
N VAL A 178 2.36 -2.29 -7.28
CA VAL A 178 1.61 -1.16 -7.81
C VAL A 178 0.11 -1.47 -7.87
N GLY A 179 -0.27 -2.69 -8.25
CA GLY A 179 -1.67 -3.13 -8.23
C GLY A 179 -2.27 -3.14 -6.83
N VAL A 180 -1.54 -3.64 -5.82
CA VAL A 180 -1.95 -3.60 -4.41
C VAL A 180 -2.11 -2.16 -3.94
N LEU A 181 -1.12 -1.29 -4.22
CA LEU A 181 -1.17 0.13 -3.89
C LEU A 181 -2.39 0.80 -4.53
N TYR A 182 -2.59 0.58 -5.83
CA TYR A 182 -3.76 1.09 -6.55
C TYR A 182 -5.05 0.63 -5.89
N GLY A 183 -5.19 -0.67 -5.60
CA GLY A 183 -6.34 -1.27 -4.92
C GLY A 183 -6.63 -0.67 -3.54
N ALA A 184 -5.57 -0.47 -2.74
CA ALA A 184 -5.65 0.13 -1.41
C ALA A 184 -6.02 1.63 -1.45
N MET A 185 -5.65 2.34 -2.52
CA MET A 185 -5.94 3.76 -2.67
C MET A 185 -7.32 4.06 -3.30
N LEU A 186 -7.99 3.07 -3.89
CA LEU A 186 -9.32 3.26 -4.49
C LEU A 186 -10.38 3.90 -3.58
N PRO A 187 -10.47 3.55 -2.28
CA PRO A 187 -11.42 4.20 -1.37
C PRO A 187 -11.15 5.70 -1.20
N MET A 188 -9.88 6.12 -1.32
CA MET A 188 -9.46 7.52 -1.20
C MET A 188 -9.71 8.31 -2.49
N PHE A 189 -9.68 7.66 -3.65
CA PHE A 189 -9.83 8.29 -4.97
C PHE A 189 -11.20 8.10 -5.60
N ALA A 190 -12.26 8.17 -4.79
CA ALA A 190 -13.63 7.78 -5.12
C ALA A 190 -14.24 8.44 -6.38
N ARG A 191 -13.67 9.54 -6.90
CA ARG A 191 -14.27 10.30 -8.00
C ARG A 191 -13.65 10.07 -9.38
N ARG A 192 -12.35 9.75 -9.51
CA ARG A 192 -11.65 9.63 -10.82
C ARG A 192 -10.44 8.65 -10.82
N PRO A 193 -10.64 7.35 -10.55
CA PRO A 193 -9.54 6.38 -10.42
C PRO A 193 -8.67 6.26 -11.68
N ILE A 194 -9.27 6.36 -12.88
CA ILE A 194 -8.54 6.27 -14.15
C ILE A 194 -7.64 7.51 -14.38
N VAL A 195 -8.09 8.72 -14.02
CA VAL A 195 -7.26 9.92 -14.21
C VAL A 195 -6.12 9.96 -13.19
N LEU A 196 -6.43 9.67 -11.93
CA LEU A 196 -5.47 9.79 -10.84
C LEU A 196 -4.41 8.70 -10.91
N GLY A 197 -4.81 7.44 -11.03
CA GLY A 197 -3.84 6.35 -11.09
C GLY A 197 -3.46 5.91 -12.51
N GLY A 198 -4.17 6.38 -13.54
CA GLY A 198 -3.88 6.06 -14.94
C GLY A 198 -3.10 7.12 -15.71
N LEU A 199 -3.11 8.37 -15.25
CA LEU A 199 -2.38 9.46 -15.89
C LEU A 199 -1.44 10.16 -14.91
N ILE A 200 -1.97 10.68 -13.81
CA ILE A 200 -1.19 11.49 -12.86
C ILE A 200 -0.10 10.63 -12.18
N GLY A 201 -0.46 9.48 -11.61
CA GLY A 201 0.48 8.55 -10.99
C GLY A 201 1.63 8.13 -11.91
N PRO A 202 1.34 7.61 -13.11
CA PRO A 202 2.36 7.28 -14.12
C PRO A 202 3.31 8.42 -14.48
N VAL A 203 2.79 9.64 -14.66
CA VAL A 203 3.61 10.81 -15.00
C VAL A 203 4.51 11.20 -13.81
N LEU A 204 3.98 11.26 -12.60
CA LEU A 204 4.76 11.56 -11.39
C LEU A 204 5.85 10.52 -11.14
N TRP A 205 5.51 9.23 -11.28
CA TRP A 205 6.47 8.14 -11.12
C TRP A 205 7.56 8.18 -12.18
N SER A 206 7.21 8.48 -13.43
CA SER A 206 8.18 8.64 -14.52
C SER A 206 9.12 9.83 -14.28
N GLY A 207 8.58 10.95 -13.78
CA GLY A 207 9.40 12.12 -13.41
C GLY A 207 10.36 11.82 -12.25
N LEU A 208 9.92 11.05 -11.26
CA LEU A 208 10.78 10.58 -10.17
C LEU A 208 11.87 9.63 -10.66
N LEU A 209 11.53 8.68 -11.53
CA LEU A 209 12.54 7.78 -12.13
C LEU A 209 13.52 8.54 -13.03
N TYR A 210 13.06 9.53 -13.80
CA TYR A 210 13.92 10.39 -14.61
C TYR A 210 15.00 11.07 -13.78
N THR A 211 14.62 11.67 -12.67
CA THR A 211 15.57 12.38 -11.79
C THR A 211 16.51 11.42 -11.07
N ILE A 212 15.99 10.33 -10.50
CA ILE A 212 16.79 9.34 -9.78
C ILE A 212 17.78 8.64 -10.71
N LEU A 213 17.34 8.15 -11.88
CA LEU A 213 18.24 7.48 -12.82
C LEU A 213 19.26 8.44 -13.40
N GLY A 214 18.88 9.69 -13.69
CA GLY A 214 19.81 10.71 -14.17
C GLY A 214 20.98 10.94 -13.21
N PHE A 215 20.76 10.81 -11.90
CA PHE A 215 21.79 10.97 -10.88
C PHE A 215 22.54 9.66 -10.58
N LEU A 216 21.83 8.55 -10.38
CA LEU A 216 22.42 7.29 -9.91
C LEU A 216 22.99 6.42 -11.03
N ASN A 217 22.37 6.43 -12.21
CA ASN A 217 22.76 5.57 -13.32
C ASN A 217 22.51 6.27 -14.67
N PRO A 218 23.33 7.29 -15.01
CA PRO A 218 23.17 8.06 -16.24
C PRO A 218 23.34 7.19 -17.50
N LEU A 219 24.09 6.09 -17.39
CA LEU A 219 24.26 5.14 -18.49
C LEU A 219 22.93 4.45 -18.80
N LEU A 220 22.25 3.88 -17.80
CA LEU A 220 20.92 3.29 -17.99
C LEU A 220 19.90 4.34 -18.46
N ALA A 221 19.95 5.56 -17.93
CA ALA A 221 19.07 6.66 -18.33
C ALA A 221 19.20 7.02 -19.82
N SER A 222 20.41 6.91 -20.38
CA SER A 222 20.67 7.21 -21.80
C SER A 222 20.01 6.22 -22.78
N HIS A 223 19.66 5.03 -22.30
CA HIS A 223 18.98 3.99 -23.09
C HIS A 223 17.45 4.06 -23.01
N ILE A 224 16.90 4.92 -22.16
CA ILE A 224 15.46 5.08 -21.96
C ILE A 224 14.95 6.22 -22.84
N ASP A 225 14.05 5.89 -23.78
CA ASP A 225 13.22 6.89 -24.44
C ASP A 225 12.08 7.31 -23.49
N TRP A 226 12.26 8.45 -22.85
CA TRP A 226 11.33 8.95 -21.82
C TRP A 226 9.91 9.19 -22.34
N PRO A 227 9.68 9.77 -23.53
CA PRO A 227 8.33 9.88 -24.07
C PRO A 227 7.62 8.53 -24.20
N TRP A 228 8.30 7.53 -24.76
CA TRP A 228 7.72 6.19 -24.91
C TRP A 228 7.55 5.47 -23.56
N PHE A 229 8.50 5.65 -22.65
CA PHE A 229 8.40 5.12 -21.29
C PHE A 229 7.17 5.67 -20.58
N ILE A 230 6.96 7.00 -20.59
CA ILE A 230 5.78 7.65 -20.00
C ILE A 230 4.50 7.13 -20.67
N ALA A 231 4.47 7.03 -22.01
CA ALA A 231 3.32 6.49 -22.73
C ALA A 231 2.98 5.04 -22.30
N SER A 232 4.01 4.21 -22.09
CA SER A 232 3.86 2.83 -21.62
C SER A 232 3.32 2.76 -20.17
N GLN A 233 3.77 3.68 -19.31
CA GLN A 233 3.27 3.82 -17.93
C GLN A 233 1.80 4.30 -17.89
N VAL A 234 1.44 5.23 -18.77
CA VAL A 234 0.04 5.68 -18.91
C VAL A 234 -0.84 4.54 -19.41
N ALA A 235 -0.38 3.76 -20.40
CA ALA A 235 -1.11 2.59 -20.87
C ALA A 235 -1.33 1.55 -19.76
N PHE A 236 -0.31 1.28 -18.93
CA PHE A 236 -0.44 0.44 -17.74
C PHE A 236 -1.59 0.93 -16.85
N GLY A 237 -1.56 2.20 -16.48
CA GLY A 237 -2.48 2.74 -15.51
C GLY A 237 -3.93 2.87 -16.03
N ILE A 238 -4.10 3.18 -17.33
CA ILE A 238 -5.42 3.15 -17.99
C ILE A 238 -6.01 1.75 -17.96
N VAL A 239 -5.24 0.73 -18.39
CA VAL A 239 -5.72 -0.66 -18.44
C VAL A 239 -6.01 -1.18 -17.03
N ALA A 240 -5.14 -0.89 -16.06
CA ALA A 240 -5.37 -1.22 -14.66
C ALA A 240 -6.68 -0.59 -14.14
N GLY A 241 -6.90 0.70 -14.41
CA GLY A 241 -8.12 1.39 -14.02
C GLY A 241 -9.38 0.82 -14.67
N ILE A 242 -9.34 0.46 -15.96
CA ILE A 242 -10.45 -0.19 -16.67
C ILE A 242 -10.78 -1.54 -16.03
N VAL A 243 -9.78 -2.37 -15.74
CA VAL A 243 -10.00 -3.70 -15.14
C VAL A 243 -10.56 -3.57 -13.72
N VAL A 244 -10.05 -2.63 -12.93
CA VAL A 244 -10.52 -2.37 -11.57
C VAL A 244 -11.97 -1.90 -11.55
N THR A 245 -12.32 -0.94 -12.40
CA THR A 245 -13.67 -0.37 -12.47
C THR A 245 -14.74 -1.37 -12.93
N LYS A 246 -14.32 -2.42 -13.65
CA LYS A 246 -15.18 -3.56 -14.01
C LYS A 246 -15.40 -4.56 -12.87
N GLN A 247 -14.62 -4.52 -11.77
CA GLN A 247 -14.84 -5.41 -10.63
C GLN A 247 -16.00 -4.93 -9.76
N SER A 248 -16.81 -5.86 -9.27
CA SER A 248 -17.91 -5.55 -8.35
C SER A 248 -17.38 -5.01 -7.03
N ARG A 249 -17.95 -3.89 -6.59
CA ARG A 249 -17.66 -3.35 -5.25
C ARG A 249 -18.25 -4.29 -4.20
N LYS A 250 -17.50 -4.54 -3.15
CA LYS A 250 -17.96 -5.35 -2.02
C LYS A 250 -18.40 -4.43 -0.88
N PRO A 251 -19.47 -4.79 -0.14
CA PRO A 251 -19.86 -4.04 1.04
C PRO A 251 -18.73 -4.08 2.08
N THR A 252 -18.48 -2.95 2.74
CA THR A 252 -17.48 -2.88 3.81
C THR A 252 -17.98 -3.66 5.02
N ARG A 253 -17.11 -4.54 5.55
CA ARG A 253 -17.40 -5.34 6.76
C ARG A 253 -16.95 -4.64 8.05
N GLU A 254 -16.60 -3.36 7.99
CA GLU A 254 -16.16 -2.59 9.16
C GLU A 254 -17.23 -2.54 10.26
N ASN A 255 -18.51 -2.56 9.88
CA ASN A 255 -19.65 -2.54 10.79
C ASN A 255 -19.96 -3.90 11.44
N LEU A 256 -19.27 -4.98 11.06
CA LEU A 256 -19.51 -6.31 11.59
C LEU A 256 -18.64 -6.59 12.82
N PRO A 257 -19.22 -7.12 13.92
CA PRO A 257 -18.45 -7.63 15.06
C PRO A 257 -17.40 -8.63 14.60
N PHE A 258 -16.25 -8.66 15.28
CA PHE A 258 -15.12 -9.53 14.92
C PHE A 258 -15.53 -10.99 14.71
N LEU A 259 -16.37 -11.53 15.61
CA LEU A 259 -16.89 -12.90 15.53
C LEU A 259 -17.59 -13.19 14.19
N MET A 260 -18.43 -12.25 13.72
CA MET A 260 -19.12 -12.39 12.43
C MET A 260 -18.16 -12.22 11.23
N ARG A 261 -17.09 -11.43 11.37
CA ARG A 261 -16.04 -11.32 10.33
C ARG A 261 -15.17 -12.57 10.23
N ALA A 262 -14.90 -13.21 11.37
CA ALA A 262 -14.10 -14.42 11.49
C ALA A 262 -14.87 -15.68 11.04
N GLY A 263 -16.18 -15.57 10.76
CA GLY A 263 -17.02 -16.71 10.40
C GLY A 263 -17.37 -17.60 11.60
N ILE A 264 -17.27 -17.05 12.82
CA ILE A 264 -17.63 -17.76 14.04
C ILE A 264 -19.14 -17.59 14.24
N GLU A 265 -19.87 -18.69 14.10
CA GLU A 265 -21.29 -18.75 14.43
C GLU A 265 -21.43 -18.74 15.96
N ALA A 266 -21.93 -17.63 16.51
CA ALA A 266 -22.21 -17.48 17.93
C ALA A 266 -23.74 -17.46 18.19
N PRO A 267 -24.22 -17.95 19.33
CA PRO A 267 -25.62 -17.79 19.72
C PRO A 267 -25.99 -16.30 19.81
N GLY A 268 -27.07 -15.87 19.15
CA GLY A 268 -27.58 -14.49 19.17
C GLY A 268 -27.18 -13.58 17.99
N ILE A 269 -26.38 -14.07 17.03
CA ILE A 269 -26.03 -13.33 15.80
C ILE A 269 -26.76 -13.81 14.54
N ILE A 270 -27.61 -14.83 14.64
CA ILE A 270 -28.44 -15.35 13.54
C ILE A 270 -29.75 -14.54 13.53
N PRO A 271 -30.08 -13.82 12.44
CA PRO A 271 -31.38 -13.17 12.34
C PRO A 271 -32.48 -14.23 12.39
N PRO A 272 -33.62 -13.97 13.07
CA PRO A 272 -34.73 -14.92 13.10
C PRO A 272 -35.11 -15.32 11.67
N ARG A 273 -35.27 -16.63 11.42
CA ARG A 273 -35.82 -17.12 10.15
C ARG A 273 -37.18 -16.44 9.96
N GLU A 274 -37.32 -15.71 8.86
CA GLU A 274 -38.61 -15.19 8.42
C GLU A 274 -39.45 -16.42 8.03
N ASN A 275 -40.33 -16.84 8.95
CA ASN A 275 -41.25 -17.95 8.72
C ASN A 275 -42.27 -17.46 7.69
N GLY A 276 -42.07 -17.83 6.42
CA GLY A 276 -43.09 -17.72 5.40
C GLY A 276 -44.12 -18.82 5.61
N GLU A 277 -45.20 -18.52 6.34
CA GLU A 277 -46.44 -19.29 6.38
C GLU A 277 -47.62 -18.32 6.67
N ASP A 278 -47.92 -17.43 5.71
CA ASP A 278 -49.28 -16.89 5.59
C ASP A 278 -50.04 -17.78 4.62
N GLY A 279 -50.61 -18.85 5.19
CA GLY A 279 -51.53 -19.75 4.52
C GLY A 279 -52.73 -20.01 5.41
N GLN A 280 -53.73 -19.11 5.33
CA GLN A 280 -55.15 -19.41 5.56
C GLN A 280 -55.99 -18.62 4.56
#